data_AF-A0A524Q2D7-F1
#
_entry.id   AF-A0A524Q2D7-F1
#
_cell.length_a   1.000
_cell.length_b   1.000
_cell.length_c   1.000
_cell.angle_alpha   90.00
_cell.angle_beta   90.00
_cell.angle_gamma   90.00
#
_symmetry.space_group_name_H-M   'P 1'
#
loop_
_entity.id
_entity.type
_entity.pdbx_description
1 polymer ?
#
loop_
_entity_poly.entity_id
_entity_poly.type
_entity_poly.pdbx_seq_one_letter_code
_entity_poly.pdbx_strand_id
1 'polypeptide(L)'
;MPDSINRGYQQHNNLPLTRVNGTPVRDIPHLKKLLDETPDRFVVFEFVGATIIVLDRKEALRGEAGLLKNYTINAPFNVTGN
;
A
#
# COMPACT_ATOMS: atom_id res chain seq x y z
N MET A 1 10.18 -1.07 -0.43
CA MET A 1 10.97 -1.73 -1.48
C MET A 1 10.93 -0.85 -2.72
N PRO A 2 12.07 -0.38 -3.24
CA PRO A 2 12.10 0.41 -4.46
C PRO A 2 11.50 -0.34 -5.67
N ASP A 3 10.59 0.34 -6.37
CA ASP A 3 10.03 -0.08 -7.66
C ASP A 3 9.73 1.16 -8.51
N SER A 4 9.58 0.96 -9.83
CA SER A 4 9.10 2.00 -10.74
C SER A 4 7.79 2.65 -10.29
N ILE A 5 6.85 1.87 -9.73
CA ILE A 5 5.52 2.34 -9.34
C ILE A 5 5.53 3.26 -8.12
N ASN A 6 6.56 3.15 -7.27
CA ASN A 6 6.71 3.97 -6.06
C ASN A 6 7.89 4.95 -6.14
N ARG A 7 8.33 5.29 -7.36
CA ARG A 7 9.38 6.28 -7.58
C ARG A 7 8.98 7.62 -6.97
N GLY A 8 9.86 8.18 -6.16
CA GLY A 8 9.65 9.41 -5.39
C GLY A 8 9.38 9.17 -3.90
N TYR A 9 8.96 7.96 -3.52
CA TYR A 9 8.56 7.64 -2.15
C TYR A 9 9.57 6.78 -1.38
N GLN A 10 10.72 6.44 -1.97
CA GLN A 10 11.62 5.40 -1.47
C GLN A 10 12.29 5.75 -0.13
N GLN A 11 12.35 7.03 0.23
CA GLN A 11 12.98 7.51 1.46
C GLN A 11 12.00 7.54 2.65
N HIS A 12 10.69 7.34 2.41
CA HIS A 12 9.71 7.32 3.49
C HIS A 12 9.81 6.01 4.28
N ASN A 13 9.96 6.13 5.60
CA ASN A 13 10.03 5.01 6.52
C ASN A 13 9.41 5.39 7.87
N ASN A 14 8.83 4.41 8.58
CA ASN A 14 8.25 4.56 9.92
C ASN A 14 7.19 5.68 10.03
N LEU A 15 6.41 5.91 8.97
CA LEU A 15 5.33 6.90 8.95
C LEU A 15 4.00 6.24 9.37
N PRO A 16 3.32 6.73 10.43
CA PRO A 16 1.99 6.24 10.79
C PRO A 16 0.95 6.64 9.75
N LEU A 17 0.22 5.66 9.20
CA LEU A 17 -0.89 5.86 8.26
C LEU A 17 -2.15 6.28 9.03
N THR A 18 -2.84 7.33 8.59
CA THR A 18 -4.05 7.85 9.22
C THR A 18 -5.31 7.59 8.40
N ARG A 19 -5.24 7.75 7.07
CA ARG A 19 -6.39 7.56 6.16
C ARG A 19 -5.97 6.90 4.86
N VAL A 20 -6.93 6.22 4.24
CA VAL A 20 -6.86 5.76 2.84
C VAL A 20 -8.09 6.25 2.10
N ASN A 21 -7.90 6.94 0.98
CA ASN A 21 -8.96 7.58 0.19
C ASN A 21 -9.92 8.40 1.07
N GLY A 22 -9.37 9.19 2.00
CA GLY A 22 -10.16 9.98 2.94
C GLY A 22 -10.84 9.19 4.06
N THR A 23 -10.72 7.86 4.14
CA THR A 23 -11.33 7.03 5.20
C THR A 23 -10.32 6.72 6.32
N PRO A 24 -10.63 6.97 7.61
CA PRO A 24 -9.73 6.65 8.73
C PRO A 24 -9.39 5.15 8.80
N VAL A 25 -8.10 4.85 8.93
CA VAL A 25 -7.61 3.49 9.16
C VAL A 25 -7.65 3.19 10.66
N ARG A 26 -8.10 1.99 11.04
CA ARG A 26 -8.24 1.57 12.46
C ARG A 26 -7.17 0.56 12.86
N ASP A 27 -6.96 -0.42 12.00
CA ASP A 27 -6.06 -1.54 12.16
C ASP A 27 -5.69 -2.13 10.79
N ILE A 28 -4.80 -3.12 10.77
CA ILE A 28 -4.32 -3.76 9.53
C ILE A 28 -5.44 -4.53 8.78
N PRO A 29 -6.32 -5.31 9.44
CA PRO A 29 -7.47 -5.92 8.75
C PRO A 29 -8.39 -4.90 8.09
N HIS A 30 -8.67 -3.76 8.75
CA HIS A 30 -9.46 -2.69 8.19
C HIS A 30 -8.78 -2.07 6.97
N LEU A 31 -7.47 -1.83 7.04
CA LEU A 31 -6.69 -1.36 5.89
C LEU A 31 -6.80 -2.32 4.69
N LYS A 32 -6.64 -3.63 4.91
CA LYS A 32 -6.79 -4.63 3.85
C LYS A 32 -8.17 -4.55 3.19
N LYS A 33 -9.24 -4.47 4.00
CA LYS A 33 -10.60 -4.33 3.49
C LYS A 33 -10.77 -3.09 2.60
N LEU A 34 -10.25 -1.94 3.03
CA LEU A 34 -10.31 -0.69 2.25
C LEU A 34 -9.61 -0.82 0.89
N LEU A 35 -8.45 -1.50 0.84
CA LEU A 35 -7.68 -1.69 -0.40
C LEU A 35 -8.31 -2.73 -1.35
N ASP A 36 -8.90 -3.79 -0.79
CA ASP A 36 -9.55 -4.84 -1.57
C ASP A 36 -10.84 -4.32 -2.22
N GLU A 37 -11.63 -3.52 -1.48
CA GLU A 37 -12.97 -3.09 -1.88
C GLU A 37 -13.01 -1.76 -2.66
N THR A 38 -11.95 -0.94 -2.64
CA THR A 38 -12.00 0.36 -3.32
C THR A 38 -12.15 0.21 -4.85
N PRO A 39 -13.13 0.90 -5.47
CA PRO A 39 -13.28 0.95 -6.92
C PRO A 39 -12.36 2.00 -7.56
N ASP A 40 -11.67 2.81 -6.76
CA ASP A 40 -10.93 3.97 -7.23
C ASP A 40 -9.70 3.56 -8.03
N ARG A 41 -9.40 4.35 -9.07
CA ARG A 41 -8.18 4.17 -9.86
C ARG A 41 -6.94 4.40 -9.00
N PHE A 42 -6.97 5.41 -8.15
CA PHE A 42 -5.86 5.81 -7.31
C PHE A 42 -6.15 5.44 -5.86
N VAL A 43 -5.13 4.93 -5.19
CA VAL A 43 -5.12 4.78 -3.74
C VAL A 43 -4.28 5.91 -3.16
N VAL A 44 -4.90 6.72 -2.33
CA VAL A 44 -4.31 7.86 -1.62
C VAL A 44 -4.09 7.45 -0.18
N PHE A 45 -2.83 7.33 0.22
CA PHE A 45 -2.41 7.08 1.59
C PHE A 45 -2.04 8.40 2.26
N GLU A 46 -2.72 8.74 3.34
CA GLU A 46 -2.45 9.92 4.14
C GLU A 46 -1.76 9.52 5.44
N PHE A 47 -0.61 10.10 5.73
CA PHE A 47 0.20 9.80 6.90
C PHE A 47 0.22 10.99 7.88
N VAL A 48 0.65 10.73 9.11
CA VAL A 48 0.95 11.80 10.08
C VAL A 48 1.99 12.76 9.48
N GLY A 49 1.85 14.06 9.76
CA GLY A 49 2.75 15.09 9.24
C GLY A 49 2.42 15.51 7.80
N ALA A 50 1.16 15.36 7.36
CA ALA A 50 0.66 15.79 6.06
C ALA A 50 1.38 15.18 4.85
N THR A 51 2.07 14.04 5.04
CA THR A 51 2.63 13.27 3.93
C THR A 51 1.53 12.52 3.21
N ILE A 52 1.49 12.61 1.89
CA ILE A 52 0.51 11.93 1.04
C ILE A 52 1.26 11.12 -0.02
N ILE A 53 0.89 9.85 -0.15
CA ILE A 53 1.39 8.96 -1.20
C ILE A 53 0.21 8.53 -2.08
N VAL A 54 0.35 8.67 -3.39
CA VAL A 54 -0.68 8.28 -4.35
C VAL A 54 -0.12 7.24 -5.30
N LEU A 55 -0.84 6.12 -5.47
CA LEU A 55 -0.49 5.02 -6.36
C LEU A 55 -1.66 4.67 -7.28
N ASP A 56 -1.39 4.33 -8.55
CA ASP A 56 -2.39 3.71 -9.42
C ASP A 56 -2.59 2.24 -9.00
N ARG A 57 -3.81 1.90 -8.62
CA ARG A 57 -4.18 0.58 -8.08
C ARG A 57 -3.86 -0.54 -9.06
N LYS A 58 -4.20 -0.35 -10.34
CA LYS A 58 -4.06 -1.43 -11.35
C LYS A 58 -2.59 -1.66 -11.70
N GLU A 59 -1.81 -0.59 -11.80
CA GLU A 59 -0.38 -0.70 -12.08
C GLU A 59 0.39 -1.32 -10.90
N ALA A 60 0.05 -0.94 -9.66
CA ALA A 60 0.64 -1.53 -8.45
C ALA A 60 0.39 -3.05 -8.38
N LEU A 61 -0.85 -3.49 -8.61
CA LEU A 61 -1.20 -4.92 -8.60
C LEU A 61 -0.54 -5.69 -9.76
N ARG A 62 -0.37 -5.07 -10.94
CA ARG A 62 0.29 -5.72 -12.08
C ARG A 62 1.75 -6.05 -11.79
N GLY A 63 2.45 -5.18 -11.04
CA GLY A 63 3.85 -5.36 -10.67
C GLY A 63 4.11 -6.29 -9.49
N GLU A 64 3.07 -6.68 -8.73
CA GLU A 64 3.22 -7.36 -7.45
C GLU A 64 4.04 -8.66 -7.54
N ALA A 65 3.69 -9.56 -8.46
CA ALA A 65 4.37 -10.84 -8.60
C ALA A 65 5.88 -10.69 -8.88
N GLY A 66 6.25 -9.72 -9.74
CA GLY A 66 7.64 -9.42 -10.03
C GLY A 66 8.37 -8.82 -8.83
N LEU A 67 7.71 -7.93 -8.09
CA LEU A 67 8.25 -7.32 -6.89
C LEU A 67 8.52 -8.38 -5.80
N LEU A 68 7.55 -9.23 -5.49
CA LEU A 68 7.71 -10.29 -4.49
C LEU A 68 8.87 -11.23 -4.85
N LYS A 69 8.97 -11.62 -6.13
CA LYS A 69 10.09 -12.45 -6.62
C LYS A 69 11.44 -11.76 -6.44
N ASN A 70 11.56 -10.48 -6.83
CA ASN A 70 12.82 -9.75 -6.76
C ASN A 70 13.35 -9.58 -5.33
N TYR A 71 12.45 -9.56 -4.34
CA TYR A 71 12.79 -9.40 -2.93
C TYR A 71 12.67 -10.70 -2.12
N THR A 72 12.47 -11.86 -2.77
CA THR A 72 12.37 -13.18 -2.10
C THR A 72 11.27 -13.22 -1.02
N ILE A 73 10.11 -12.64 -1.31
CA ILE A 73 8.93 -12.63 -0.44
C ILE A 73 7.95 -13.67 -0.95
N ASN A 74 7.48 -14.56 -0.05
CA ASN A 74 6.65 -15.70 -0.43
C ASN A 74 5.16 -15.36 -0.63
N ALA A 75 4.65 -14.34 0.05
CA ALA A 75 3.25 -13.93 -0.02
C ALA A 75 3.09 -12.42 0.23
N PRO A 76 2.10 -11.75 -0.37
CA PRO A 76 1.87 -10.30 -0.21
C PRO A 76 1.27 -9.91 1.15
N PHE A 77 0.75 -10.87 1.91
CA PHE A 77 0.20 -10.68 3.25
C PHE A 77 0.45 -11.92 4.12
N ASN A 78 0.28 -11.78 5.43
CA ASN A 78 0.43 -12.89 6.35
C ASN A 78 -0.65 -13.95 6.12
N VAL A 79 -0.23 -15.19 5.87
CA VAL A 79 -1.13 -16.33 5.57
C VAL A 79 -1.43 -17.21 6.79
N THR A 80 -0.79 -16.96 7.94
CA THR A 80 -0.92 -17.76 9.18
C THR A 80 -1.75 -17.10 10.28
N GLY A 81 -2.44 -15.99 10.01
CA GLY A 81 -3.27 -15.29 11.01
C GLY A 81 -4.72 -15.12 10.55
N ASN A 82 -5.58 -16.08 10.92
CA ASN A 82 -7.02 -15.92 11.04
C ASN A 82 -7.40 -16.04 12.52
#